data_AF-R4X1R3-F1
#
_entry.id   AF-R4X1R3-F1
#
_cell.length_a   1.000
_cell.length_b   1.000
_cell.length_c   1.000
_cell.angle_alpha   90.00
_cell.angle_beta   90.00
_cell.angle_gamma   90.00
#
_symmetry.space_group_name_H-M   'P 1'
#
loop_
_entity.id
_entity.type
_entity.pdbx_description
1 polymer ?
#
loop_
_entity_poly.entity_id
_entity_poly.type
_entity_poly.pdbx_seq_one_letter_code
_entity_poly.pdbx_strand_id
1 'polypeptide(L)'
;MSRLPVRSATIGKESQDTVAIESVCYGLNPRRVPSTYRQKRVACASTDSHARQGFPLSRRLVRCAMGLARRRPLLDLQETDMATSNPLTDVLDRRVERREKRRQFFRSAGGLGLGLVGGTILGACGGGSGDSANAATGPTDPEILNFALNLEYLEATFYAYATTGAGLPANLMSGTGTAGKVIPGQQVTFSDPVVAAYAREIAKDELEHVAFLRTALGASAVAMPSLDVGGTDPNGAFSLAAQAAGLVPAGTPFNPYQNDNSFLLGAFIFEDVGVTAYKGAAPLITNKTYLEAAAGILAAEAYHAGLVRTVLYSKGIQTPSLVTATQAISDARDSLDSSSDVDQGIAGVNSQISNIVPLDNNGIAFSRGYDDVLNIVYLNKGAVSQGGFFPAGVNGTLHMSSAFA
;
A
#
# COMPACT_ATOMS: atom_id res chain seq x y z
N MET A 1 -1.19 51.26 -52.25
CA MET A 1 0.22 51.58 -52.55
C MET A 1 1.03 50.92 -51.44
N SER A 2 1.88 49.91 -51.60
CA SER A 2 2.71 49.48 -52.73
C SER A 2 3.03 47.98 -52.65
N ARG A 3 3.56 47.45 -53.75
CA ARG A 3 3.61 46.05 -54.21
C ARG A 3 4.69 45.16 -53.55
N LEU A 4 4.44 43.85 -53.58
CA LEU A 4 5.37 42.71 -53.40
C LEU A 4 6.53 42.70 -54.43
N PRO A 5 7.55 41.84 -54.25
CA PRO A 5 7.54 40.62 -55.06
C PRO A 5 8.02 39.32 -54.36
N VAL A 6 7.53 38.23 -54.95
CA VAL A 6 7.83 36.81 -54.75
C VAL A 6 9.21 36.43 -55.31
N ARG A 7 9.90 35.45 -54.71
CA ARG A 7 10.86 34.58 -55.41
C ARG A 7 10.63 33.11 -55.05
N SER A 8 10.71 32.28 -56.09
CA SER A 8 10.52 30.83 -56.17
C SER A 8 11.83 30.19 -56.66
N ALA A 9 12.18 28.98 -56.18
CA ALA A 9 13.08 27.96 -56.77
C ALA A 9 13.67 27.05 -55.66
N THR A 10 14.00 25.76 -55.79
CA THR A 10 13.65 24.63 -56.69
C THR A 10 14.12 23.36 -55.95
N ILE A 11 13.50 22.23 -56.27
CA ILE A 11 13.74 20.84 -55.83
C ILE A 11 15.20 20.39 -55.98
N GLY A 12 15.70 19.61 -55.00
CA GLY A 12 16.93 18.80 -55.07
C GLY A 12 16.80 17.49 -54.29
N LYS A 13 17.22 16.38 -54.91
CA LYS A 13 17.04 14.97 -54.51
C LYS A 13 18.05 14.47 -53.46
N GLU A 14 17.61 13.43 -52.73
CA GLU A 14 18.33 12.25 -52.19
C GLU A 14 19.72 12.41 -51.53
N SER A 15 19.80 12.07 -50.23
CA SER A 15 20.64 10.95 -49.76
C SER A 15 20.11 10.39 -48.43
N GLN A 16 19.95 9.06 -48.37
CA GLN A 16 19.69 8.32 -47.14
C GLN A 16 21.03 8.09 -46.45
N ASP A 17 21.28 8.76 -45.31
CA ASP A 17 22.40 8.41 -44.44
C ASP A 17 21.89 7.68 -43.20
N THR A 18 22.28 6.41 -43.16
CA THR A 18 21.98 5.44 -42.11
C THR A 18 22.93 5.74 -40.95
N VAL A 19 22.41 6.18 -39.81
CA VAL A 19 23.22 6.31 -38.59
C VAL A 19 23.46 4.91 -38.01
N ALA A 20 24.70 4.43 -38.16
CA ALA A 20 25.19 3.24 -37.51
C ALA A 20 25.33 3.50 -36.00
N ILE A 21 24.60 2.73 -35.19
CA ILE A 21 24.82 2.65 -33.74
C ILE A 21 25.92 1.59 -33.52
N GLU A 22 27.14 2.04 -33.25
CA GLU A 22 28.21 1.18 -32.74
C GLU A 22 27.85 0.71 -31.32
N SER A 23 27.56 -0.59 -31.17
CA SER A 23 27.50 -1.24 -29.86
C SER A 23 28.91 -1.61 -29.42
N VAL A 24 29.41 -0.95 -28.38
CA VAL A 24 30.62 -1.32 -27.64
C VAL A 24 30.29 -2.53 -26.75
N CYS A 25 30.75 -3.72 -27.13
CA CYS A 25 30.68 -4.91 -26.28
C CYS A 25 31.94 -4.99 -25.39
N TYR A 26 31.77 -4.87 -24.07
CA TYR A 26 32.78 -5.23 -23.08
C TYR A 26 32.98 -6.76 -23.07
N GLY A 27 34.21 -7.20 -23.32
CA GLY A 27 34.62 -8.59 -23.24
C GLY A 27 34.77 -9.07 -21.80
N LEU A 28 34.03 -10.12 -21.43
CA LEU A 28 34.25 -10.88 -20.20
C LEU A 28 34.79 -12.29 -20.53
N ASN A 29 35.93 -12.59 -19.89
CA ASN A 29 36.73 -13.80 -19.97
C ASN A 29 36.05 -14.99 -19.25
N PRO A 30 35.85 -16.17 -19.86
CA PRO A 30 35.17 -17.28 -19.20
C PRO A 30 36.17 -18.23 -18.51
N ARG A 31 36.08 -18.34 -17.18
CA ARG A 31 36.65 -19.48 -16.43
C ARG A 31 35.59 -20.13 -15.52
N ARG A 32 35.25 -21.36 -15.91
CA ARG A 32 34.78 -22.53 -15.12
C ARG A 32 33.48 -22.39 -14.30
N VAL A 33 32.42 -23.04 -14.79
CA VAL A 33 31.36 -23.66 -13.96
C VAL A 33 31.06 -25.06 -14.53
N PRO A 34 30.84 -26.11 -13.69
CA PRO A 34 30.72 -27.48 -14.17
C PRO A 34 29.31 -27.84 -14.69
N SER A 35 29.32 -28.77 -15.63
CA SER A 35 28.17 -29.36 -16.32
C SER A 35 27.29 -30.21 -15.40
N THR A 36 25.98 -29.95 -15.40
CA THR A 36 24.92 -30.98 -15.52
C THR A 36 23.54 -30.31 -15.65
N TYR A 37 22.99 -30.17 -16.86
CA TYR A 37 21.61 -30.54 -17.16
C TYR A 37 21.33 -30.47 -18.67
N ARG A 38 20.72 -31.52 -19.19
CA ARG A 38 20.46 -31.81 -20.60
C ARG A 38 19.21 -31.04 -21.06
N GLN A 39 19.37 -29.95 -21.81
CA GLN A 39 18.24 -29.29 -22.49
C GLN A 39 18.04 -29.87 -23.90
N LYS A 40 16.82 -30.35 -24.15
CA LYS A 40 16.28 -30.64 -25.48
C LYS A 40 16.26 -29.34 -26.29
N ARG A 41 16.95 -29.31 -27.43
CA ARG A 41 16.81 -28.23 -28.42
C ARG A 41 15.50 -28.41 -29.18
N VAL A 42 14.63 -27.42 -29.11
CA VAL A 42 13.59 -27.17 -30.12
C VAL A 42 14.23 -26.24 -31.15
N ALA A 43 14.38 -26.72 -32.38
CA ALA A 43 14.88 -25.92 -33.49
C ALA A 43 13.69 -25.23 -34.17
N CYS A 44 13.65 -23.89 -34.12
CA CYS A 44 12.91 -23.08 -35.09
C CYS A 44 13.82 -22.87 -36.30
N ALA A 45 13.42 -23.39 -37.46
CA ALA A 45 14.03 -23.07 -38.74
C ALA A 45 13.14 -22.05 -39.45
N SER A 46 13.71 -20.90 -39.78
CA SER A 46 13.18 -19.95 -40.75
C SER A 46 13.64 -20.34 -42.15
N THR A 47 12.73 -20.36 -43.12
CA THR A 47 13.07 -20.31 -44.55
C THR A 47 11.99 -19.57 -45.32
N ASP A 48 12.37 -18.41 -45.87
CA ASP A 48 11.73 -17.79 -47.03
C ASP A 48 12.19 -18.49 -48.32
N SER A 49 11.27 -18.77 -49.25
CA SER A 49 11.46 -18.57 -50.71
C SER A 49 10.33 -19.17 -51.58
N HIS A 50 9.80 -18.29 -52.46
CA HIS A 50 9.23 -18.45 -53.79
C HIS A 50 8.51 -19.74 -54.28
N ALA A 51 7.20 -19.56 -54.54
CA ALA A 51 6.46 -19.70 -55.82
C ALA A 51 6.59 -20.95 -56.73
N ARG A 52 5.39 -21.46 -57.09
CA ARG A 52 4.89 -22.04 -58.37
C ARG A 52 4.51 -23.55 -58.43
N GLN A 53 3.22 -23.76 -58.76
CA GLN A 53 2.61 -24.72 -59.71
C GLN A 53 2.42 -26.22 -59.34
N GLY A 54 1.18 -26.72 -59.57
CA GLY A 54 0.93 -28.00 -60.26
C GLY A 54 0.37 -29.20 -59.47
N PHE A 55 -0.92 -29.53 -59.71
CA PHE A 55 -1.65 -30.80 -59.46
C PHE A 55 -1.03 -32.07 -60.13
N PRO A 56 -1.56 -33.33 -60.03
CA PRO A 56 -2.43 -34.02 -59.04
C PRO A 56 -2.07 -35.51 -58.70
N LEU A 57 -2.80 -36.08 -57.71
CA LEU A 57 -3.33 -37.47 -57.57
C LEU A 57 -2.40 -38.71 -57.63
N SER A 58 -2.43 -39.54 -56.57
CA SER A 58 -2.62 -40.99 -56.72
C SER A 58 -3.19 -41.66 -55.46
N ARG A 59 -4.26 -42.42 -55.70
CA ARG A 59 -4.99 -43.27 -54.74
C ARG A 59 -4.23 -44.57 -54.52
N ARG A 60 -4.16 -45.06 -53.28
CA ARG A 60 -4.11 -46.51 -53.01
C ARG A 60 -5.08 -46.90 -51.91
N LEU A 61 -6.09 -47.66 -52.33
CA LEU A 61 -6.98 -48.48 -51.52
C LEU A 61 -6.22 -49.72 -51.02
N VAL A 62 -6.35 -50.04 -49.73
CA VAL A 62 -6.40 -51.43 -49.26
C VAL A 62 -7.54 -51.53 -48.27
N ARG A 63 -8.43 -52.49 -48.53
CA ARG A 63 -9.68 -52.76 -47.82
C ARG A 63 -9.46 -53.93 -46.84
N CYS A 64 -10.15 -53.79 -45.70
CA CYS A 64 -10.86 -54.82 -44.95
C CYS A 64 -10.08 -55.79 -44.04
N ALA A 65 -10.29 -55.60 -42.73
CA ALA A 65 -10.63 -56.70 -41.85
C ALA A 65 -11.72 -56.22 -40.87
N MET A 66 -12.91 -56.83 -40.96
CA MET A 66 -14.01 -56.67 -40.01
C MET A 66 -13.62 -57.29 -38.67
N GLY A 67 -13.78 -56.55 -37.58
CA GLY A 67 -13.64 -57.03 -36.21
C GLY A 67 -14.72 -56.40 -35.33
N LEU A 68 -15.48 -57.26 -34.66
CA LEU A 68 -16.77 -57.03 -34.01
C LEU A 68 -16.85 -55.83 -33.06
N ALA A 69 -18.04 -55.23 -33.07
CA ALA A 69 -18.53 -54.21 -32.17
C ALA A 69 -18.46 -54.61 -30.68
N ARG A 70 -17.91 -53.71 -29.85
CA ARG A 70 -18.35 -53.49 -28.47
C ARG A 70 -18.46 -51.99 -28.22
N ARG A 71 -19.68 -51.53 -27.95
CA ARG A 71 -20.02 -50.18 -27.51
C ARG A 71 -19.23 -49.85 -26.24
N ARG A 72 -18.49 -48.74 -26.25
CA ARG A 72 -18.05 -48.04 -25.03
C ARG A 72 -18.86 -46.74 -24.94
N PRO A 73 -19.27 -46.32 -23.74
CA PRO A 73 -20.10 -45.14 -23.57
C PRO A 73 -19.31 -43.87 -23.94
N LEU A 74 -20.05 -42.94 -24.53
CA LEU A 74 -19.65 -41.58 -24.88
C LEU A 74 -19.05 -40.91 -23.63
N LEU A 75 -17.77 -40.56 -23.68
CA LEU A 75 -17.21 -39.57 -22.76
C LEU A 75 -17.77 -38.23 -23.20
N ASP A 76 -18.57 -37.65 -22.31
CA ASP A 76 -19.03 -36.28 -22.34
C ASP A 76 -17.82 -35.36 -22.45
N LEU A 77 -17.62 -34.76 -23.63
CA LEU A 77 -16.68 -33.66 -23.79
C LEU A 77 -17.36 -32.45 -23.17
N GLN A 78 -17.16 -32.32 -21.86
CA GLN A 78 -17.47 -31.10 -21.15
C GLN A 78 -16.60 -30.01 -21.77
N GLU A 79 -17.25 -29.18 -22.57
CA GLU A 79 -16.75 -27.95 -23.14
C GLU A 79 -16.26 -27.10 -21.97
N THR A 80 -14.95 -27.13 -21.72
CA THR A 80 -14.32 -26.18 -20.80
C THR A 80 -14.40 -24.84 -21.49
N ASP A 81 -15.46 -24.11 -21.15
CA ASP A 81 -15.60 -22.69 -21.40
C ASP A 81 -14.27 -22.04 -21.01
N MET A 82 -13.48 -21.62 -22.00
CA MET A 82 -12.35 -20.71 -21.79
C MET A 82 -12.98 -19.34 -21.49
N ALA A 83 -13.56 -19.21 -20.29
CA ALA A 83 -13.76 -17.92 -19.69
C ALA A 83 -12.37 -17.29 -19.58
N THR A 84 -12.17 -16.19 -20.30
CA THR A 84 -10.96 -15.39 -20.31
C THR A 84 -10.69 -14.86 -18.91
N SER A 85 -10.06 -15.68 -18.06
CA SER A 85 -9.57 -15.28 -16.75
C SER A 85 -8.36 -14.39 -16.95
N ASN A 86 -8.50 -13.13 -16.56
CA ASN A 86 -7.41 -12.15 -16.56
C ASN A 86 -6.28 -12.71 -15.67
N PRO A 87 -5.03 -12.86 -16.16
CA PRO A 87 -3.93 -13.47 -15.39
C PRO A 87 -3.64 -12.74 -14.07
N LEU A 88 -4.07 -11.48 -13.94
CA LEU A 88 -4.01 -10.72 -12.70
C LEU A 88 -4.96 -11.24 -11.62
N THR A 89 -6.16 -11.72 -11.95
CA THR A 89 -7.12 -12.21 -10.93
C THR A 89 -6.70 -13.57 -10.35
N ASP A 90 -6.15 -14.48 -11.17
CA ASP A 90 -5.58 -15.75 -10.67
C ASP A 90 -4.35 -15.52 -9.76
N VAL A 91 -3.55 -14.48 -10.04
CA VAL A 91 -2.45 -14.07 -9.15
C VAL A 91 -2.96 -13.49 -7.84
N LEU A 92 -4.06 -12.75 -7.84
CA LEU A 92 -4.69 -12.19 -6.63
C LEU A 92 -5.37 -13.28 -5.78
N ASP A 93 -6.03 -14.26 -6.39
CA ASP A 93 -6.64 -15.40 -5.69
C ASP A 93 -5.59 -16.27 -4.99
N ARG A 94 -4.43 -16.47 -5.62
CA ARG A 94 -3.28 -17.18 -5.02
C ARG A 94 -2.63 -16.43 -3.85
N ARG A 95 -2.87 -15.12 -3.68
CA ARG A 95 -2.40 -14.35 -2.51
C ARG A 95 -3.27 -14.60 -1.27
N VAL A 96 -4.56 -14.86 -1.45
CA VAL A 96 -5.49 -15.18 -0.35
C VAL A 96 -5.04 -16.46 0.37
N GLU A 97 -4.64 -17.50 -0.37
CA GLU A 97 -4.13 -18.76 0.21
C GLU A 97 -2.80 -18.61 0.96
N ARG A 98 -1.96 -17.63 0.58
CA ARG A 98 -0.67 -17.39 1.23
C ARG A 98 -0.82 -16.65 2.56
N ARG A 99 -1.85 -15.79 2.70
CA ARG A 99 -2.20 -15.08 3.95
C ARG A 99 -2.73 -16.04 5.03
N GLU A 100 -3.54 -17.04 4.67
CA GLU A 100 -4.04 -18.04 5.63
C GLU A 100 -2.92 -18.85 6.30
N LYS A 101 -1.83 -19.13 5.58
CA LYS A 101 -0.66 -19.84 6.11
C LYS A 101 0.13 -19.00 7.14
N ARG A 102 0.16 -17.68 7.00
CA ARG A 102 0.75 -16.75 7.99
C ARG A 102 -0.10 -16.65 9.25
N ARG A 103 -1.43 -16.66 9.11
CA ARG A 103 -2.37 -16.73 10.23
C ARG A 103 -2.26 -18.04 11.03
N GLN A 104 -1.95 -19.15 10.34
CA GLN A 104 -1.72 -20.45 10.99
C GLN A 104 -0.39 -20.49 11.76
N PHE A 105 0.66 -19.82 11.27
CA PHE A 105 1.95 -19.72 11.95
C PHE A 105 1.83 -19.08 13.34
N PHE A 106 1.04 -18.01 13.49
CA PHE A 106 0.80 -17.38 14.79
C PHE A 106 -0.16 -18.16 15.70
N ARG A 107 -1.09 -18.95 15.15
CA ARG A 107 -1.88 -19.92 15.95
C ARG A 107 -1.01 -21.04 16.52
N SER A 108 0.09 -21.40 15.86
CA SER A 108 1.08 -22.35 16.39
C SER A 108 2.11 -21.71 17.32
N ALA A 109 2.45 -20.43 17.17
CA ALA A 109 3.46 -19.74 17.97
C ALA A 109 2.90 -19.04 19.23
N GLY A 110 1.63 -18.59 19.20
CA GLY A 110 0.92 -17.99 20.34
C GLY A 110 0.18 -18.98 21.25
N GLY A 111 0.32 -20.29 21.00
CA GLY A 111 -0.42 -21.38 21.65
C GLY A 111 0.33 -22.12 22.77
N LEU A 112 1.36 -21.53 23.37
CA LEU A 112 2.11 -22.11 24.51
C LEU A 112 2.06 -21.19 25.75
N GLY A 113 0.87 -20.68 26.08
CA GLY A 113 0.65 -19.81 27.25
C GLY A 113 -0.53 -20.20 28.13
N LEU A 114 -1.18 -21.35 27.90
CA LEU A 114 -2.28 -21.84 28.73
C LEU A 114 -1.81 -23.07 29.50
N GLY A 115 -1.22 -22.84 30.67
CA GLY A 115 -0.73 -23.93 31.50
C GLY A 115 -0.16 -23.56 32.87
N LEU A 116 -0.59 -22.48 33.54
CA LEU A 116 -0.48 -22.35 35.01
C LEU A 116 -1.66 -21.56 35.58
N VAL A 117 -2.59 -22.31 36.16
CA VAL A 117 -3.60 -21.84 37.10
C VAL A 117 -2.91 -21.52 38.44
N GLY A 118 -3.15 -20.33 38.99
CA GLY A 118 -3.13 -20.10 40.43
C GLY A 118 -1.91 -19.35 41.02
N GLY A 119 -2.19 -18.15 41.54
CA GLY A 119 -1.57 -17.59 42.75
C GLY A 119 -0.12 -17.11 42.68
N THR A 120 0.10 -15.80 42.79
CA THR A 120 0.62 -15.12 44.00
C THR A 120 1.00 -13.68 43.67
N ILE A 121 0.27 -12.72 44.22
CA ILE A 121 0.79 -11.37 44.52
C ILE A 121 1.61 -11.54 45.81
N LEU A 122 2.94 -11.62 45.72
CA LEU A 122 3.83 -11.56 46.90
C LEU A 122 5.22 -11.01 46.54
N GLY A 123 5.47 -9.78 46.99
CA GLY A 123 6.66 -9.41 47.76
C GLY A 123 8.00 -9.25 47.04
N ALA A 124 8.38 -8.00 46.79
CA ALA A 124 9.78 -7.57 46.87
C ALA A 124 9.87 -6.26 47.67
N CYS A 125 9.73 -6.38 48.99
CA CYS A 125 10.35 -5.43 49.92
C CYS A 125 11.83 -5.80 50.02
N GLY A 126 12.71 -4.97 49.43
CA GLY A 126 14.15 -5.10 49.54
C GLY A 126 14.77 -3.71 49.38
N GLY A 127 15.07 -3.07 50.51
CA GLY A 127 15.59 -1.71 50.56
C GLY A 127 17.01 -1.59 50.00
N GLY A 128 17.23 -0.48 49.30
CA GLY A 128 18.53 0.04 48.92
C GLY A 128 18.35 1.49 48.51
N SER A 129 18.57 2.41 49.46
CA SER A 129 18.58 3.85 49.21
C SER A 129 19.70 4.19 48.23
N GLY A 130 19.31 4.51 47.00
CA GLY A 130 20.12 5.21 46.03
C GLY A 130 19.17 6.10 45.25
N ASP A 131 19.17 7.39 45.57
CA ASP A 131 18.54 8.42 44.74
C ASP A 131 19.09 8.30 43.31
N SER A 132 18.31 7.67 42.45
CA SER A 132 18.42 7.81 41.00
C SER A 132 17.23 8.66 40.58
N ALA A 133 17.48 9.96 40.45
CA ALA A 133 16.59 10.86 39.77
C ALA A 133 16.31 10.35 38.34
N ASN A 134 15.03 10.35 37.97
CA ASN A 134 14.50 10.45 36.60
C ASN A 134 15.22 9.64 35.52
N ALA A 135 14.82 8.38 35.34
CA ALA A 135 14.68 7.87 33.98
C ALA A 135 13.20 7.96 33.62
N ALA A 136 12.82 8.89 32.75
CA ALA A 136 11.56 8.73 32.02
C ALA A 136 11.72 7.44 31.21
N THR A 137 11.22 6.32 31.74
CA THR A 137 11.12 5.09 30.98
C THR A 137 10.21 5.40 29.79
N GLY A 138 10.74 5.27 28.58
CA GLY A 138 9.95 5.44 27.37
C GLY A 138 8.71 4.52 27.34
N PRO A 139 7.83 4.68 26.34
CA PRO A 139 6.59 3.91 26.27
C PRO A 139 6.83 2.40 26.37
N THR A 140 5.95 1.71 27.09
CA THR A 140 5.96 0.25 27.13
C THR A 140 5.42 -0.34 25.83
N ASP A 141 5.80 -1.57 25.49
CA ASP A 141 5.30 -2.21 24.27
C ASP A 141 3.76 -2.19 24.16
N PRO A 142 2.96 -2.55 25.19
CA PRO A 142 1.49 -2.48 25.07
C PRO A 142 0.95 -1.07 24.80
N GLU A 143 1.63 -0.02 25.26
CA GLU A 143 1.25 1.36 24.97
C GLU A 143 1.54 1.71 23.50
N ILE A 144 2.68 1.26 22.98
CA ILE A 144 3.04 1.41 21.55
C ILE A 144 2.06 0.64 20.66
N LEU A 145 1.72 -0.61 20.99
CA LEU A 145 0.78 -1.40 20.21
C LEU A 145 -0.64 -0.84 20.26
N ASN A 146 -1.08 -0.30 21.41
CA ASN A 146 -2.37 0.39 21.49
C ASN A 146 -2.37 1.70 20.69
N PHE A 147 -1.26 2.44 20.66
CA PHE A 147 -1.14 3.60 19.79
C PHE A 147 -1.26 3.21 18.32
N ALA A 148 -0.52 2.19 17.88
CA ALA A 148 -0.65 1.64 16.53
C ALA A 148 -2.10 1.23 16.22
N LEU A 149 -2.77 0.53 17.14
CA LEU A 149 -4.17 0.12 16.98
C LEU A 149 -5.13 1.30 16.75
N ASN A 150 -4.87 2.48 17.32
CA ASN A 150 -5.69 3.66 17.02
C ASN A 150 -5.52 4.12 15.56
N LEU A 151 -4.30 4.10 15.04
CA LEU A 151 -4.01 4.44 13.64
C LEU A 151 -4.64 3.41 12.69
N GLU A 152 -4.49 2.13 12.99
CA GLU A 152 -5.12 1.04 12.22
C GLU A 152 -6.65 1.17 12.17
N TYR A 153 -7.30 1.59 13.27
CA TYR A 153 -8.73 1.85 13.22
C TYR A 153 -9.10 2.98 12.25
N LEU A 154 -8.29 4.04 12.18
CA LEU A 154 -8.50 5.16 11.27
C LEU A 154 -8.41 4.68 9.81
N GLU A 155 -7.31 4.01 9.46
CA GLU A 155 -7.06 3.53 8.09
C GLU A 155 -8.07 2.46 7.68
N ALA A 156 -8.30 1.45 8.52
CA ALA A 156 -9.29 0.42 8.27
C ALA A 156 -10.70 1.00 8.09
N THR A 157 -11.07 2.02 8.87
CA THR A 157 -12.39 2.66 8.74
C THR A 157 -12.50 3.44 7.43
N PHE A 158 -11.48 4.21 7.05
CA PHE A 158 -11.43 4.93 5.78
C PHE A 158 -11.59 3.97 4.59
N TYR A 159 -10.77 2.93 4.52
CA TYR A 159 -10.79 1.98 3.43
C TYR A 159 -12.04 1.10 3.40
N ALA A 160 -12.60 0.74 4.57
CA ALA A 160 -13.87 0.02 4.65
C ALA A 160 -15.02 0.84 4.05
N TYR A 161 -15.13 2.13 4.39
CA TYR A 161 -16.13 3.01 3.78
C TYR A 161 -15.87 3.17 2.28
N ALA A 162 -14.63 3.46 1.87
CA ALA A 162 -14.28 3.67 0.48
C ALA A 162 -14.68 2.47 -0.42
N THR A 163 -14.53 1.24 0.08
CA THR A 163 -14.75 0.03 -0.71
C THR A 163 -16.15 -0.55 -0.57
N THR A 164 -16.78 -0.44 0.61
CA THR A 164 -18.06 -1.12 0.91
C THR A 164 -19.20 -0.17 1.28
N GLY A 165 -18.90 1.09 1.60
CA GLY A 165 -19.87 2.04 2.17
C GLY A 165 -20.24 1.77 3.63
N ALA A 166 -19.60 0.80 4.29
CA ALA A 166 -19.83 0.44 5.67
C ALA A 166 -18.55 0.55 6.50
N GLY A 167 -18.72 0.80 7.81
CA GLY A 167 -17.62 0.83 8.77
C GLY A 167 -17.18 -0.57 9.23
N LEU A 168 -16.32 -0.61 10.25
CA LEU A 168 -15.76 -1.84 10.77
C LEU A 168 -16.80 -2.76 11.44
N PRO A 169 -16.58 -4.09 11.45
CA PRO A 169 -17.39 -5.03 12.20
C PRO A 169 -17.41 -4.72 13.72
N ALA A 170 -18.58 -4.78 14.35
CA ALA A 170 -18.77 -4.43 15.76
C ALA A 170 -17.87 -5.21 16.73
N ASN A 171 -17.51 -6.46 16.41
CA ASN A 171 -16.62 -7.29 17.23
C ASN A 171 -15.16 -6.80 17.25
N LEU A 172 -14.79 -5.88 16.36
CA LEU A 172 -13.46 -5.28 16.33
C LEU A 172 -13.42 -3.90 17.00
N MET A 173 -14.55 -3.32 17.42
CA MET A 173 -14.60 -1.93 17.89
C MET A 173 -14.57 -1.79 19.42
N SER A 174 -14.81 -2.88 20.18
CA SER A 174 -14.87 -2.84 21.65
C SER A 174 -13.48 -2.96 22.30
N GLY A 175 -13.30 -2.49 23.53
CA GLY A 175 -12.03 -2.63 24.24
C GLY A 175 -11.97 -1.75 25.48
N THR A 176 -10.76 -1.49 25.97
CA THR A 176 -10.53 -0.55 27.06
C THR A 176 -10.67 0.91 26.60
N GLY A 177 -11.07 1.81 27.50
CA GLY A 177 -11.30 3.21 27.16
C GLY A 177 -12.72 3.47 26.64
N THR A 178 -12.92 4.64 26.04
CA THR A 178 -14.25 5.07 25.59
C THR A 178 -14.44 4.66 24.14
N ALA A 179 -15.42 3.78 23.87
CA ALA A 179 -15.83 3.48 22.50
C ALA A 179 -16.43 4.73 21.84
N GLY A 180 -15.83 5.15 20.74
CA GLY A 180 -16.22 6.37 20.04
C GLY A 180 -17.28 6.18 18.98
N LYS A 181 -17.72 7.31 18.42
CA LYS A 181 -18.61 7.35 17.25
C LYS A 181 -17.80 7.70 16.00
N VAL A 182 -18.21 7.16 14.86
CA VAL A 182 -17.62 7.46 13.56
C VAL A 182 -18.50 8.47 12.83
N ILE A 183 -17.93 9.57 12.35
CA ILE A 183 -18.51 10.37 11.28
C ILE A 183 -18.20 9.62 9.98
N PRO A 184 -19.23 9.05 9.32
CA PRO A 184 -19.04 8.03 8.30
C PRO A 184 -18.50 8.59 6.99
N GLY A 185 -17.70 7.77 6.31
CA GLY A 185 -17.30 7.99 4.92
C GLY A 185 -18.38 7.57 3.92
N GLN A 186 -18.00 7.47 2.65
CA GLN A 186 -18.89 7.04 1.56
C GLN A 186 -18.21 5.96 0.73
N GLN A 187 -19.00 5.15 0.01
CA GLN A 187 -18.45 4.24 -0.99
C GLN A 187 -17.98 5.01 -2.22
N VAL A 188 -16.76 4.74 -2.67
CA VAL A 188 -16.25 5.30 -3.93
C VAL A 188 -16.86 4.52 -5.10
N THR A 189 -17.37 5.26 -6.07
CA THR A 189 -17.70 4.68 -7.37
C THR A 189 -16.45 4.67 -8.24
N PHE A 190 -15.60 3.66 -8.08
CA PHE A 190 -14.35 3.54 -8.84
C PHE A 190 -14.61 3.37 -10.33
N SER A 191 -13.96 4.21 -11.14
CA SER A 191 -13.98 4.12 -12.60
C SER A 191 -12.79 3.32 -13.14
N ASP A 192 -11.68 3.28 -12.41
CA ASP A 192 -10.49 2.52 -12.76
C ASP A 192 -10.50 1.16 -12.03
N PRO A 193 -10.58 0.03 -12.76
CA PRO A 193 -10.66 -1.28 -12.15
C PRO A 193 -9.40 -1.67 -11.38
N VAL A 194 -8.23 -1.09 -11.72
CA VAL A 194 -6.99 -1.31 -10.97
C VAL A 194 -7.10 -0.60 -9.62
N VAL A 195 -7.57 0.65 -9.61
CA VAL A 195 -7.82 1.43 -8.38
C VAL A 195 -8.77 0.69 -7.45
N ALA A 196 -9.88 0.21 -7.99
CA ALA A 196 -10.85 -0.55 -7.21
C ALA A 196 -10.26 -1.84 -6.62
N ALA A 197 -9.38 -2.53 -7.36
CA ALA A 197 -8.82 -3.82 -6.93
C ALA A 197 -7.87 -3.67 -5.74
N TYR A 198 -6.92 -2.73 -5.80
CA TYR A 198 -6.02 -2.55 -4.67
C TYR A 198 -6.67 -1.82 -3.51
N ALA A 199 -7.65 -0.93 -3.73
CA ALA A 199 -8.42 -0.33 -2.64
C ALA A 199 -9.08 -1.43 -1.76
N ARG A 200 -9.62 -2.47 -2.40
CA ARG A 200 -10.16 -3.65 -1.69
C ARG A 200 -9.08 -4.52 -1.04
N GLU A 201 -7.89 -4.60 -1.64
CA GLU A 201 -6.77 -5.33 -1.03
C GLU A 201 -6.29 -4.62 0.24
N ILE A 202 -6.06 -3.30 0.20
CA ILE A 202 -5.65 -2.50 1.34
C ILE A 202 -6.74 -2.53 2.42
N ALA A 203 -8.02 -2.31 2.07
CA ALA A 203 -9.13 -2.41 3.02
C ALA A 203 -9.18 -3.74 3.80
N LYS A 204 -8.82 -4.84 3.12
CA LYS A 204 -8.73 -6.14 3.77
C LYS A 204 -7.52 -6.22 4.71
N ASP A 205 -6.37 -5.71 4.27
CA ASP A 205 -5.12 -5.75 5.02
C ASP A 205 -5.24 -4.91 6.30
N GLU A 206 -5.79 -3.69 6.23
CA GLU A 206 -6.05 -2.84 7.40
C GLU A 206 -6.99 -3.50 8.42
N LEU A 207 -8.04 -4.18 7.94
CA LEU A 207 -8.92 -4.96 8.81
C LEU A 207 -8.17 -6.10 9.51
N GLU A 208 -7.25 -6.75 8.80
CA GLU A 208 -6.40 -7.80 9.34
C GLU A 208 -5.36 -7.25 10.33
N HIS A 209 -4.82 -6.05 10.12
CA HIS A 209 -3.95 -5.34 11.07
C HIS A 209 -4.69 -5.05 12.39
N VAL A 210 -5.89 -4.46 12.33
CA VAL A 210 -6.76 -4.25 13.50
C VAL A 210 -6.99 -5.57 14.24
N ALA A 211 -7.41 -6.63 13.53
CA ALA A 211 -7.67 -7.93 14.14
C ALA A 211 -6.41 -8.55 14.78
N PHE A 212 -5.26 -8.37 14.13
CA PHE A 212 -3.97 -8.87 14.61
C PHE A 212 -3.55 -8.15 15.89
N LEU A 213 -3.51 -6.82 15.91
CA LEU A 213 -3.13 -6.04 17.08
C LEU A 213 -4.05 -6.31 18.26
N ARG A 214 -5.37 -6.38 18.03
CA ARG A 214 -6.34 -6.75 19.07
C ARG A 214 -6.08 -8.13 19.64
N THR A 215 -5.68 -9.10 18.80
CA THR A 215 -5.32 -10.44 19.26
C THR A 215 -4.03 -10.40 20.10
N ALA A 216 -3.03 -9.63 19.70
CA ALA A 216 -1.77 -9.48 20.43
C ALA A 216 -1.96 -8.78 21.79
N LEU A 217 -2.82 -7.76 21.83
CA LEU A 217 -3.12 -6.97 23.04
C LEU A 217 -4.11 -7.67 23.98
N GLY A 218 -4.95 -8.57 23.48
CA GLY A 218 -5.94 -9.29 24.28
C GLY A 218 -6.89 -8.34 25.02
N ALA A 219 -7.02 -8.52 26.33
CA ALA A 219 -7.88 -7.68 27.17
C ALA A 219 -7.40 -6.23 27.31
N SER A 220 -6.14 -5.94 26.94
CA SER A 220 -5.55 -4.60 26.97
C SER A 220 -5.78 -3.82 25.67
N ALA A 221 -6.46 -4.40 24.68
CA ALA A 221 -6.77 -3.71 23.43
C ALA A 221 -7.74 -2.55 23.66
N VAL A 222 -7.38 -1.37 23.18
CA VAL A 222 -8.27 -0.20 23.25
C VAL A 222 -9.49 -0.37 22.35
N ALA A 223 -10.61 0.20 22.82
CA ALA A 223 -11.79 0.40 22.00
C ALA A 223 -11.46 1.37 20.86
N MET A 224 -12.19 1.25 19.75
CA MET A 224 -12.07 2.21 18.67
C MET A 224 -12.45 3.61 19.18
N PRO A 225 -11.58 4.63 18.99
CA PRO A 225 -11.87 6.00 19.41
C PRO A 225 -12.94 6.64 18.51
N SER A 226 -13.30 7.89 18.80
CA SER A 226 -14.17 8.63 17.88
C SER A 226 -13.34 9.01 16.66
N LEU A 227 -13.89 8.77 15.47
CA LEU A 227 -13.20 9.00 14.20
C LEU A 227 -14.01 9.94 13.32
N ASP A 228 -13.33 10.83 12.62
CA ASP A 228 -13.90 11.59 11.51
C ASP A 228 -13.26 11.18 10.19
N VAL A 229 -13.97 10.36 9.42
CA VAL A 229 -13.58 9.98 8.04
C VAL A 229 -14.58 10.53 7.02
N GLY A 230 -15.39 11.52 7.40
CA GLY A 230 -16.39 12.12 6.54
C GLY A 230 -15.79 12.95 5.40
N GLY A 231 -16.45 12.98 4.25
CA GLY A 231 -15.99 13.72 3.07
C GLY A 231 -16.84 14.93 2.67
N THR A 232 -17.91 15.23 3.42
CA THR A 232 -18.93 16.21 2.99
C THR A 232 -18.98 17.47 3.84
N ASP A 233 -18.41 17.45 5.04
CA ASP A 233 -18.38 18.61 5.93
C ASP A 233 -17.16 19.48 5.61
N PRO A 234 -17.30 20.78 5.29
CA PRO A 234 -16.16 21.68 5.11
C PRO A 234 -15.28 21.85 6.37
N ASN A 235 -15.77 21.48 7.54
CA ASN A 235 -15.01 21.47 8.80
C ASN A 235 -14.58 20.06 9.24
N GLY A 236 -14.87 19.03 8.42
CA GLY A 236 -14.44 17.66 8.70
C GLY A 236 -12.95 17.45 8.47
N ALA A 237 -12.39 16.39 9.04
CA ALA A 237 -10.94 16.15 9.07
C ALA A 237 -10.28 16.18 7.67
N PHE A 238 -10.85 15.48 6.68
CA PHE A 238 -10.34 15.50 5.31
C PHE A 238 -10.39 16.89 4.66
N SER A 239 -11.44 17.66 4.92
CA SER A 239 -11.57 19.03 4.42
C SER A 239 -10.54 19.95 5.06
N LEU A 240 -10.32 19.84 6.38
CA LEU A 240 -9.30 20.61 7.09
C LEU A 240 -7.89 20.27 6.60
N ALA A 241 -7.59 18.98 6.38
CA ALA A 241 -6.31 18.53 5.82
C ALA A 241 -6.09 19.09 4.41
N ALA A 242 -7.10 18.99 3.53
CA ALA A 242 -7.02 19.52 2.18
C ALA A 242 -6.93 21.06 2.13
N GLN A 243 -7.58 21.77 3.05
CA GLN A 243 -7.48 23.22 3.18
C GLN A 243 -6.08 23.64 3.66
N ALA A 244 -5.50 22.93 4.64
CA ALA A 244 -4.14 23.16 5.10
C ALA A 244 -3.11 22.96 3.96
N ALA A 245 -3.33 21.95 3.12
CA ALA A 245 -2.53 21.70 1.91
C ALA A 245 -2.89 22.60 0.72
N GLY A 246 -3.86 23.51 0.84
CA GLY A 246 -4.27 24.41 -0.25
C GLY A 246 -4.92 23.72 -1.46
N LEU A 247 -5.35 22.47 -1.32
CA LEU A 247 -6.06 21.72 -2.38
C LEU A 247 -7.46 22.29 -2.63
N VAL A 248 -8.11 22.79 -1.58
CA VAL A 248 -9.43 23.45 -1.66
C VAL A 248 -9.43 24.74 -0.83
N PRO A 249 -10.23 25.76 -1.20
CA PRO A 249 -10.36 26.97 -0.41
C PRO A 249 -10.95 26.70 0.98
N ALA A 250 -10.62 27.56 1.95
CA ALA A 250 -11.24 27.52 3.28
C ALA A 250 -12.78 27.51 3.20
N GLY A 251 -13.41 26.62 3.98
CA GLY A 251 -14.86 26.45 3.98
C GLY A 251 -15.40 25.62 2.80
N THR A 252 -14.53 24.99 2.01
CA THR A 252 -14.93 24.05 0.93
C THR A 252 -14.69 22.61 1.39
N PRO A 253 -15.67 21.69 1.23
CA PRO A 253 -15.45 20.30 1.56
C PRO A 253 -14.51 19.62 0.56
N PHE A 254 -13.60 18.79 1.07
CA PHE A 254 -12.84 17.84 0.27
C PHE A 254 -13.41 16.44 0.48
N ASN A 255 -13.94 15.84 -0.59
CA ASN A 255 -14.51 14.50 -0.54
C ASN A 255 -13.52 13.48 -1.11
N PRO A 256 -12.81 12.69 -0.27
CA PRO A 256 -11.92 11.65 -0.77
C PRO A 256 -12.69 10.51 -1.46
N TYR A 257 -14.01 10.43 -1.33
CA TYR A 257 -14.81 9.35 -1.92
C TYR A 257 -15.42 9.71 -3.29
N GLN A 258 -15.13 10.91 -3.81
CA GLN A 258 -15.80 11.45 -4.99
C GLN A 258 -15.47 10.68 -6.28
N ASN A 259 -14.21 10.26 -6.45
CA ASN A 259 -13.70 9.57 -7.63
C ASN A 259 -12.33 8.94 -7.31
N ASP A 260 -11.77 8.20 -8.26
CA ASP A 260 -10.50 7.50 -8.13
C ASP A 260 -9.32 8.42 -7.70
N ASN A 261 -9.26 9.64 -8.23
CA ASN A 261 -8.18 10.59 -7.92
C ASN A 261 -8.32 11.18 -6.52
N SER A 262 -9.53 11.58 -6.12
CA SER A 262 -9.81 12.06 -4.76
C SER A 262 -9.53 10.97 -3.72
N PHE A 263 -9.85 9.72 -4.05
CA PHE A 263 -9.57 8.57 -3.20
C PHE A 263 -8.06 8.37 -3.02
N LEU A 264 -7.30 8.41 -4.11
CA LEU A 264 -5.86 8.28 -4.06
C LEU A 264 -5.19 9.39 -3.26
N LEU A 265 -5.66 10.64 -3.38
CA LEU A 265 -5.17 11.75 -2.56
C LEU A 265 -5.56 11.57 -1.08
N GLY A 266 -6.76 11.05 -0.79
CA GLY A 266 -7.18 10.70 0.57
C GLY A 266 -6.33 9.60 1.19
N ALA A 267 -6.03 8.53 0.43
CA ALA A 267 -5.12 7.47 0.83
C ALA A 267 -3.71 8.01 1.07
N PHE A 268 -3.20 8.86 0.16
CA PHE A 268 -1.88 9.46 0.30
C PHE A 268 -1.72 10.25 1.60
N ILE A 269 -2.78 10.85 2.17
CA ILE A 269 -2.74 11.55 3.46
C ILE A 269 -2.33 10.61 4.62
N PHE A 270 -2.71 9.34 4.60
CA PHE A 270 -2.50 8.40 5.72
C PHE A 270 -1.26 7.53 5.54
N GLU A 271 -1.09 6.94 4.36
CA GLU A 271 -0.17 5.81 4.13
C GLU A 271 1.29 6.10 4.52
N ASP A 272 1.81 7.28 4.17
CA ASP A 272 3.18 7.66 4.55
C ASP A 272 3.31 7.91 6.08
N VAL A 273 2.22 8.32 6.73
CA VAL A 273 2.17 8.50 8.19
C VAL A 273 2.27 7.13 8.87
N GLY A 274 1.56 6.12 8.37
CA GLY A 274 1.66 4.73 8.86
C GLY A 274 3.08 4.19 8.79
N VAL A 275 3.75 4.32 7.63
CA VAL A 275 5.16 3.90 7.44
C VAL A 275 6.09 4.58 8.45
N THR A 276 6.00 5.90 8.58
CA THR A 276 6.89 6.67 9.45
C THR A 276 6.61 6.42 10.94
N ALA A 277 5.34 6.18 11.31
CA ALA A 277 4.93 5.81 12.66
C ALA A 277 5.50 4.44 13.07
N TYR A 278 5.31 3.40 12.25
CA TYR A 278 5.85 2.07 12.55
C TYR A 278 7.38 2.04 12.60
N LYS A 279 8.05 2.75 11.68
CA LYS A 279 9.51 2.85 11.73
C LYS A 279 9.98 3.61 12.98
N GLY A 280 9.30 4.68 13.38
CA GLY A 280 9.60 5.42 14.60
C GLY A 280 9.37 4.62 15.89
N ALA A 281 8.35 3.75 15.89
CA ALA A 281 8.03 2.87 17.01
C ALA A 281 8.98 1.67 17.13
N ALA A 282 9.48 1.13 16.01
CA ALA A 282 10.34 -0.06 15.99
C ALA A 282 11.49 -0.08 17.02
N PRO A 283 12.31 0.98 17.19
CA PRO A 283 13.39 0.98 18.19
C PRO A 283 12.90 0.99 19.64
N LEU A 284 11.64 1.35 19.89
CA LEU A 284 11.05 1.42 21.23
C LEU A 284 10.47 0.07 21.69
N ILE A 285 10.21 -0.86 20.75
CA ILE A 285 9.63 -2.16 21.06
C ILE A 285 10.72 -3.12 21.58
N THR A 286 10.54 -3.56 22.82
CA THR A 286 11.52 -4.41 23.51
C THR A 286 11.28 -5.90 23.26
N ASN A 287 10.02 -6.34 23.22
CA ASN A 287 9.61 -7.71 22.95
C ASN A 287 9.84 -8.07 21.47
N LYS A 288 10.64 -9.11 21.22
CA LYS A 288 11.02 -9.49 19.86
C LYS A 288 9.89 -10.06 19.03
N THR A 289 8.88 -10.68 19.66
CA THR A 289 7.67 -11.13 18.98
C THR A 289 6.86 -9.93 18.48
N TYR A 290 6.73 -8.90 19.31
CA TYR A 290 6.03 -7.68 18.92
C TYR A 290 6.82 -6.87 17.90
N LEU A 291 8.15 -6.83 18.02
CA LEU A 291 9.00 -6.17 17.04
C LEU A 291 8.94 -6.85 15.67
N GLU A 292 8.97 -8.19 15.63
CA GLU A 292 8.80 -8.95 14.37
C GLU A 292 7.45 -8.62 13.72
N ALA A 293 6.39 -8.60 14.52
CA ALA A 293 5.06 -8.27 14.03
C ALA A 293 4.96 -6.83 13.50
N ALA A 294 5.45 -5.86 14.27
CA ALA A 294 5.48 -4.45 13.87
C ALA A 294 6.33 -4.24 12.60
N ALA A 295 7.45 -4.96 12.46
CA ALA A 295 8.25 -4.94 11.22
C ALA A 295 7.48 -5.55 10.03
N GLY A 296 6.64 -6.55 10.27
CA GLY A 296 5.74 -7.12 9.25
C GLY A 296 4.68 -6.13 8.78
N ILE A 297 4.06 -5.40 9.70
CA ILE A 297 3.08 -4.35 9.37
C ILE A 297 3.78 -3.18 8.66
N LEU A 298 4.91 -2.68 9.18
CA LEU A 298 5.74 -1.67 8.51
C LEU A 298 6.03 -2.02 7.04
N ALA A 299 6.32 -3.29 6.75
CA ALA A 299 6.54 -3.74 5.39
C ALA A 299 5.25 -3.72 4.53
N ALA A 300 4.09 -4.05 5.10
CA ALA A 300 2.80 -3.96 4.43
C ALA A 300 2.46 -2.49 4.11
N GLU A 301 2.53 -1.60 5.10
CA GLU A 301 2.34 -0.15 4.93
C GLU A 301 3.25 0.41 3.83
N ALA A 302 4.52 0.01 3.81
CA ALA A 302 5.44 0.47 2.77
C ALA A 302 5.06 0.00 1.36
N TYR A 303 4.43 -1.18 1.23
CA TYR A 303 3.88 -1.64 -0.06
C TYR A 303 2.62 -0.87 -0.45
N HIS A 304 1.73 -0.58 0.52
CA HIS A 304 0.52 0.19 0.29
C HIS A 304 0.83 1.63 -0.11
N ALA A 305 1.68 2.33 0.67
CA ALA A 305 2.18 3.67 0.35
C ALA A 305 2.88 3.70 -1.02
N GLY A 306 3.82 2.78 -1.27
CA GLY A 306 4.52 2.70 -2.56
C GLY A 306 3.57 2.48 -3.74
N LEU A 307 2.50 1.71 -3.56
CA LEU A 307 1.48 1.49 -4.57
C LEU A 307 0.66 2.76 -4.84
N VAL A 308 0.14 3.41 -3.80
CA VAL A 308 -0.62 4.67 -3.90
C VAL A 308 0.22 5.74 -4.62
N ARG A 309 1.48 5.90 -4.22
CA ARG A 309 2.45 6.82 -4.82
C ARG A 309 2.72 6.51 -6.28
N THR A 310 2.89 5.23 -6.63
CA THR A 310 3.09 4.79 -8.02
C THR A 310 1.90 5.13 -8.90
N VAL A 311 0.67 4.87 -8.43
CA VAL A 311 -0.54 5.13 -9.22
C VAL A 311 -0.77 6.64 -9.36
N LEU A 312 -0.58 7.42 -8.29
CA LEU A 312 -0.65 8.88 -8.35
C LEU A 312 0.38 9.46 -9.32
N TYR A 313 1.62 8.95 -9.31
CA TYR A 313 2.66 9.40 -10.23
C TYR A 313 2.28 9.09 -11.68
N SER A 314 1.84 7.86 -11.95
CA SER A 314 1.41 7.44 -13.28
C SER A 314 0.24 8.27 -13.81
N LYS A 315 -0.78 8.55 -12.98
CA LYS A 315 -1.90 9.43 -13.36
C LYS A 315 -1.44 10.88 -13.48
N GLY A 316 -0.48 11.29 -12.66
CA GLY A 316 0.15 12.62 -12.65
C GLY A 316 0.85 12.99 -13.96
N ILE A 317 1.31 12.02 -14.73
CA ILE A 317 1.86 12.25 -16.09
C ILE A 317 0.82 12.92 -16.99
N GLN A 318 -0.44 12.48 -16.92
CA GLN A 318 -1.54 13.04 -17.73
C GLN A 318 -2.27 14.17 -17.00
N THR A 319 -2.25 14.17 -15.67
CA THR A 319 -2.92 15.15 -14.82
C THR A 319 -1.90 15.76 -13.84
N PRO A 320 -1.08 16.74 -14.28
CA PRO A 320 0.02 17.29 -13.48
C PRO A 320 -0.39 17.86 -12.12
N SER A 321 -1.65 18.29 -11.98
CA SER A 321 -2.19 18.76 -10.70
C SER A 321 -2.16 17.70 -9.60
N LEU A 322 -2.15 16.40 -9.92
CA LEU A 322 -1.97 15.34 -8.92
C LEU A 322 -0.56 15.36 -8.32
N VAL A 323 0.47 15.59 -9.13
CA VAL A 323 1.85 15.72 -8.63
C VAL A 323 1.93 16.92 -7.68
N THR A 324 1.40 18.07 -8.10
CA THR A 324 1.36 19.28 -7.27
C THR A 324 0.56 19.08 -5.99
N ALA A 325 -0.58 18.38 -6.04
CA ALA A 325 -1.40 18.09 -4.87
C ALA A 325 -0.66 17.20 -3.86
N THR A 326 0.07 16.16 -4.31
CA THR A 326 0.84 15.31 -3.38
C THR A 326 1.98 16.07 -2.71
N GLN A 327 2.69 16.95 -3.44
CA GLN A 327 3.70 17.81 -2.83
C GLN A 327 3.08 18.72 -1.77
N ALA A 328 1.95 19.34 -2.08
CA ALA A 328 1.28 20.23 -1.13
C ALA A 328 0.74 19.49 0.12
N ILE A 329 0.29 18.24 -0.03
CA ILE A 329 -0.07 17.39 1.11
C ILE A 329 1.17 17.08 1.97
N SER A 330 2.30 16.68 1.35
CA SER A 330 3.54 16.42 2.08
C SER A 330 4.02 17.65 2.84
N ASP A 331 4.07 18.82 2.19
CA ASP A 331 4.46 20.09 2.82
C ASP A 331 3.53 20.45 4.00
N ALA A 332 2.23 20.19 3.86
CA ALA A 332 1.27 20.43 4.93
C ALA A 332 1.47 19.48 6.13
N ARG A 333 1.75 18.19 5.89
CA ARG A 333 2.05 17.24 6.97
C ARG A 333 3.33 17.62 7.73
N ASP A 334 4.39 17.97 7.01
CA ASP A 334 5.64 18.44 7.62
C ASP A 334 5.46 19.75 8.41
N SER A 335 4.53 20.61 7.99
CA SER A 335 4.21 21.83 8.77
C SER A 335 3.58 21.56 10.14
N LEU A 336 3.14 20.33 10.40
CA LEU A 336 2.52 19.91 11.65
C LEU A 336 3.51 19.29 12.65
N ASP A 337 4.72 18.90 12.23
CA ASP A 337 5.70 18.21 13.09
C ASP A 337 6.97 19.04 13.41
N SER A 338 7.85 18.46 14.22
CA SER A 338 8.86 19.16 15.02
C SER A 338 10.21 19.47 14.31
N SER A 339 10.21 19.66 12.99
CA SER A 339 11.29 20.30 12.18
C SER A 339 12.44 19.45 11.61
N SER A 340 12.10 18.43 10.84
CA SER A 340 12.91 17.96 9.71
C SER A 340 11.99 17.69 8.52
N ASP A 341 12.40 18.01 7.30
CA ASP A 341 11.70 17.58 6.08
C ASP A 341 11.78 16.04 6.02
N VAL A 342 10.68 15.41 6.44
CA VAL A 342 10.54 13.94 6.58
C VAL A 342 9.34 13.43 5.78
N ASP A 343 8.82 14.27 4.90
CA ASP A 343 7.77 13.95 3.95
C ASP A 343 8.15 14.44 2.56
N GLN A 344 7.73 13.71 1.54
CA GLN A 344 8.07 14.07 0.19
C GLN A 344 6.91 13.75 -0.73
N GLY A 345 6.66 14.63 -1.70
CA GLY A 345 5.72 14.37 -2.78
C GLY A 345 6.19 13.24 -3.69
N ILE A 346 5.37 12.87 -4.68
CA ILE A 346 5.61 11.71 -5.56
C ILE A 346 6.60 11.96 -6.70
N ALA A 347 7.15 13.17 -6.82
CA ALA A 347 8.12 13.55 -7.84
C ALA A 347 9.35 14.20 -7.21
N GLY A 348 10.50 14.07 -7.87
CA GLY A 348 11.75 14.71 -7.46
C GLY A 348 11.81 16.17 -7.93
N VAL A 349 13.00 16.62 -8.32
CA VAL A 349 13.24 18.02 -8.76
C VAL A 349 12.34 18.49 -9.91
N ASN A 350 11.74 17.56 -10.66
CA ASN A 350 10.68 17.85 -11.62
C ASN A 350 9.78 16.60 -11.79
N SER A 351 8.65 16.77 -12.47
CA SER A 351 7.64 15.72 -12.67
C SER A 351 8.10 14.51 -13.51
N GLN A 352 9.24 14.60 -14.22
CA GLN A 352 9.79 13.48 -14.99
C GLN A 352 10.65 12.53 -14.14
N ILE A 353 10.98 12.93 -12.91
CA ILE A 353 11.74 12.12 -11.96
C ILE A 353 10.77 11.67 -10.89
N SER A 354 10.55 10.36 -10.77
CA SER A 354 9.66 9.80 -9.75
C SER A 354 10.29 9.86 -8.36
N ASN A 355 9.46 10.07 -7.35
CA ASN A 355 9.80 9.89 -5.95
C ASN A 355 8.78 8.96 -5.26
N ILE A 356 8.87 7.67 -5.60
CA ILE A 356 7.90 6.67 -5.14
C ILE A 356 8.15 6.24 -3.70
N VAL A 357 9.41 6.22 -3.26
CA VAL A 357 9.79 5.82 -1.91
C VAL A 357 10.42 7.04 -1.23
N PRO A 358 9.77 7.66 -0.24
CA PRO A 358 10.34 8.79 0.48
C PRO A 358 11.44 8.29 1.44
N LEU A 359 12.67 8.73 1.20
CA LEU A 359 13.86 8.24 1.89
C LEU A 359 14.78 9.39 2.29
N ASP A 360 15.53 9.19 3.38
CA ASP A 360 16.66 10.04 3.74
C ASP A 360 17.84 9.87 2.75
N ASN A 361 18.91 10.64 2.97
CA ASN A 361 20.12 10.58 2.14
C ASN A 361 20.87 9.23 2.19
N ASN A 362 20.49 8.33 3.08
CA ASN A 362 21.03 6.97 3.20
C ASN A 362 20.14 5.92 2.52
N GLY A 363 19.02 6.32 1.93
CA GLY A 363 18.04 5.39 1.35
C GLY A 363 17.21 4.68 2.43
N ILE A 364 17.01 5.31 3.59
CA ILE A 364 16.24 4.77 4.71
C ILE A 364 14.93 5.56 4.84
N ALA A 365 13.80 4.87 5.02
CA ALA A 365 12.50 5.51 5.22
C ALA A 365 12.54 6.49 6.41
N PHE A 366 11.71 7.52 6.43
CA PHE A 366 11.68 8.46 7.55
C PHE A 366 11.06 7.86 8.82
N SER A 367 11.26 8.54 9.95
CA SER A 367 10.69 8.15 11.26
C SER A 367 10.01 9.35 11.89
N ARG A 368 8.85 9.13 12.49
CA ARG A 368 8.19 10.12 13.36
C ARG A 368 7.94 9.53 14.74
N GLY A 369 8.06 10.36 15.77
CA GLY A 369 7.61 10.03 17.12
C GLY A 369 6.09 9.89 17.17
N TYR A 370 5.56 9.20 18.18
CA TYR A 370 4.10 9.06 18.32
C TYR A 370 3.41 10.42 18.47
N ASP A 371 4.07 11.36 19.11
CA ASP A 371 3.62 12.72 19.38
C ASP A 371 3.58 13.59 18.12
N ASP A 372 4.55 13.46 17.23
CA ASP A 372 4.53 14.10 15.90
C ASP A 372 3.47 13.48 14.98
N VAL A 373 3.31 12.15 15.03
CA VAL A 373 2.20 11.46 14.34
C VAL A 373 0.85 12.00 14.82
N LEU A 374 0.70 12.23 16.12
CA LEU A 374 -0.51 12.82 16.71
C LEU A 374 -0.76 14.24 16.19
N ASN A 375 0.26 15.08 16.00
CA ASN A 375 0.05 16.41 15.41
C ASN A 375 -0.58 16.31 14.02
N ILE A 376 -0.13 15.35 13.21
CA ILE A 376 -0.65 15.10 11.86
C ILE A 376 -2.12 14.63 11.93
N VAL A 377 -2.41 13.58 12.70
CA VAL A 377 -3.78 13.02 12.73
C VAL A 377 -4.77 13.90 13.50
N TYR A 378 -4.30 14.77 14.40
CA TYR A 378 -5.11 15.80 15.04
C TYR A 378 -5.21 17.10 14.24
N LEU A 379 -4.46 17.22 13.14
CA LEU A 379 -4.38 18.42 12.29
C LEU A 379 -4.03 19.68 13.12
N ASN A 380 -3.11 19.52 14.07
CA ASN A 380 -2.74 20.57 15.00
C ASN A 380 -1.26 20.47 15.36
N LYS A 381 -0.53 21.57 15.16
CA LYS A 381 0.90 21.69 15.47
C LYS A 381 1.20 21.91 16.96
N GLY A 382 0.22 22.32 17.76
CA GLY A 382 0.39 22.54 19.20
C GLY A 382 0.22 21.24 19.97
N ALA A 383 0.64 21.23 21.25
CA ALA A 383 0.37 20.10 22.14
C ALA A 383 -1.11 20.01 22.47
N VAL A 384 -1.79 19.06 21.85
CA VAL A 384 -3.21 18.77 22.04
C VAL A 384 -3.43 17.27 22.28
N SER A 385 -4.59 16.93 22.82
CA SER A 385 -4.99 15.55 23.07
C SER A 385 -6.03 15.02 22.10
N GLN A 386 -6.51 15.85 21.17
CA GLN A 386 -7.61 15.54 20.26
C GLN A 386 -7.68 16.56 19.12
N GLY A 387 -8.33 16.17 18.02
CA GLY A 387 -8.55 17.01 16.85
C GLY A 387 -8.62 16.18 15.57
N GLY A 388 -8.82 16.85 14.44
CA GLY A 388 -8.72 16.24 13.11
C GLY A 388 -9.50 14.92 13.00
N PHE A 389 -8.79 13.87 12.60
CA PHE A 389 -9.34 12.53 12.38
C PHE A 389 -9.78 11.83 13.68
N PHE A 390 -9.34 12.31 14.84
CA PHE A 390 -9.69 11.82 16.17
C PHE A 390 -10.33 12.95 16.99
N PRO A 391 -11.58 13.33 16.70
CA PRO A 391 -12.23 14.49 17.31
C PRO A 391 -12.36 14.43 18.84
N ALA A 392 -12.30 13.23 19.44
CA ALA A 392 -12.31 13.02 20.89
C ALA A 392 -10.99 12.43 21.43
N GLY A 393 -9.92 12.47 20.62
CA GLY A 393 -8.61 11.91 20.94
C GLY A 393 -8.52 10.40 20.73
N VAL A 394 -7.29 9.89 20.74
CA VAL A 394 -7.00 8.45 20.73
C VAL A 394 -7.25 7.84 22.11
N ASN A 395 -7.54 6.54 22.17
CA ASN A 395 -7.58 5.81 23.43
C ASN A 395 -6.17 5.33 23.82
N GLY A 396 -5.83 5.37 25.11
CA GLY A 396 -4.54 4.92 25.64
C GLY A 396 -3.73 6.03 26.32
N THR A 397 -2.51 5.73 26.74
CA THR A 397 -1.63 6.67 27.46
C THR A 397 -0.87 7.60 26.52
N LEU A 398 -0.57 7.17 25.30
CA LEU A 398 0.08 7.96 24.26
C LEU A 398 -0.96 8.78 23.47
N HIS A 399 -1.46 9.85 24.07
CA HIS A 399 -2.54 10.67 23.48
C HIS A 399 -2.21 12.16 23.35
N MET A 400 -1.12 12.63 23.95
CA MET A 400 -0.67 14.01 23.85
C MET A 400 0.29 14.16 22.66
N SER A 401 -0.03 15.09 21.78
CA SER A 401 0.77 15.48 20.64
C SER A 401 1.92 16.43 21.05
N SER A 402 2.92 16.62 20.19
CA SER A 402 4.10 17.42 20.51
C SER A 402 3.75 18.92 20.53
N ALA A 403 4.39 19.68 21.44
CA ALA A 403 4.30 21.14 21.43
C ALA A 403 5.33 21.69 20.45
N PHE A 404 4.91 22.13 19.26
CA PHE A 404 5.78 22.99 18.45
C PHE A 404 5.78 24.42 19.06
N ALA A 405 6.97 25.03 19.21
CA ALA A 405 7.16 26.41 19.65
C ALA A 405 7.26 27.36 18.46
#